data_AF-A0A841LQ65-F1
#
_entry.id   AF-A0A841LQ65-F1
#
_cell.length_a   1.000
_cell.length_b   1.000
_cell.length_c   1.000
_cell.angle_alpha   90.00
_cell.angle_beta   90.00
_cell.angle_gamma   90.00
#
_symmetry.space_group_name_H-M   'P 1'
#
loop_
_entity.id
_entity.type
_entity.pdbx_description
1 polymer ?
#
loop_
_entity_poly.entity_id
_entity_poly.type
_entity_poly.pdbx_seq_one_letter_code
_entity_poly.pdbx_strand_id
1 'polypeptide(L)'
;MLVNVIFFYAILDPQNIDFQMSEEGLLEQMQNVYLALAAVAFFIGGLKHKAEKRMFYIAMSWLMVLFFFREMVLEPHGPISSYIHSHQFRWHEAILTVIIAAAYVWMRPSYVKPIVQYVLSPKCWLYFFAAFLLVMGEIFEHQTQWYYNQFFEELSECLGYIILLSLGLRSILTAKAE
;
A
#
# COMPACT_ATOMS: atom_id res chain seq x y z
N MET A 1 4.11 3.04 14.42
CA MET A 1 4.53 1.83 15.18
C MET A 1 3.93 1.78 16.57
N LEU A 2 4.27 2.71 17.47
CA LEU A 2 3.69 2.76 18.84
C LEU A 2 2.17 2.97 18.85
N VAL A 3 1.64 3.73 17.89
CA VAL A 3 0.19 3.94 17.71
C VAL A 3 -0.53 2.61 17.42
N ASN A 4 -0.04 1.80 16.49
CA ASN A 4 -0.68 0.50 16.18
C ASN A 4 -0.55 -0.44 17.36
N VAL A 5 0.61 -0.52 18.02
CA VAL A 5 0.80 -1.38 19.21
C VAL A 5 -0.12 -0.96 20.37
N ILE A 6 -0.26 0.35 20.64
CA ILE A 6 -1.18 0.88 21.67
C ILE A 6 -2.63 0.63 21.26
N PHE A 7 -2.97 0.90 20.01
CA PHE A 7 -4.31 0.70 19.47
C PHE A 7 -4.73 -0.77 19.57
N PHE A 8 -3.84 -1.69 19.19
CA PHE A 8 -4.02 -3.12 19.41
C PHE A 8 -4.19 -3.46 20.88
N TYR A 9 -3.29 -3.00 21.76
CA TYR A 9 -3.41 -3.27 23.19
C TYR A 9 -4.71 -2.72 23.82
N ALA A 10 -5.23 -1.61 23.27
CA ALA A 10 -6.44 -0.96 23.77
C ALA A 10 -7.74 -1.55 23.21
N ILE A 11 -7.70 -2.22 22.06
CA ILE A 11 -8.89 -2.69 21.33
C ILE A 11 -8.97 -4.22 21.27
N LEU A 12 -7.86 -4.93 21.47
CA LEU A 12 -7.84 -6.39 21.63
C LEU A 12 -8.72 -6.77 22.83
N ASP A 13 -9.90 -7.27 22.53
CA ASP A 13 -10.70 -8.01 23.50
C ASP A 13 -10.27 -9.48 23.39
N PRO A 14 -9.62 -10.05 24.43
CA PRO A 14 -9.19 -11.44 24.41
C PRO A 14 -10.33 -12.44 24.19
N GLN A 15 -11.58 -12.02 24.41
CA GLN A 15 -12.78 -12.84 24.24
C GLN A 15 -13.39 -12.77 22.83
N ASN A 16 -12.90 -11.88 21.96
CA ASN A 16 -13.47 -11.61 20.63
C ASN A 16 -12.41 -11.53 19.51
N ILE A 17 -11.25 -12.15 19.76
CA ILE A 17 -10.11 -12.22 18.85
C ILE A 17 -10.55 -12.71 17.46
N ASP A 18 -11.42 -13.71 17.39
CA ASP A 18 -11.84 -14.31 16.12
C ASP A 18 -12.65 -13.35 15.21
N PHE A 19 -13.42 -12.40 15.78
CA PHE A 19 -14.15 -11.38 15.00
C PHE A 19 -13.28 -10.17 14.65
N GLN A 20 -12.33 -9.82 15.52
CA GLN A 20 -11.39 -8.73 15.24
C GLN A 20 -10.33 -9.12 14.20
N MET A 21 -10.15 -10.43 14.00
CA MET A 21 -9.19 -11.03 13.07
C MET A 21 -9.84 -11.69 11.86
N SER A 22 -11.16 -11.55 11.64
CA SER A 22 -11.82 -12.03 10.41
C SER A 22 -11.57 -11.07 9.23
N GLU A 23 -11.93 -11.47 8.00
CA GLU A 23 -11.91 -10.64 6.76
C GLU A 23 -12.91 -9.44 6.79
N GLU A 24 -13.59 -9.21 7.91
CA GLU A 24 -14.36 -7.99 8.19
C GLU A 24 -13.73 -7.18 9.33
N GLY A 25 -12.55 -7.62 9.75
CA GLY A 25 -11.85 -7.24 10.95
C GLY A 25 -11.43 -5.78 10.91
N LEU A 26 -11.27 -5.24 12.11
CA LEU A 26 -10.92 -3.83 12.28
C LEU A 26 -9.54 -3.50 11.67
N LEU A 27 -8.65 -4.49 11.63
CA LEU A 27 -7.32 -4.41 11.03
C LEU A 27 -7.38 -4.09 9.54
N GLU A 28 -8.09 -4.90 8.77
CA GLU A 28 -8.23 -4.76 7.32
C GLU A 28 -8.89 -3.42 6.94
N GLN A 29 -9.87 -2.96 7.72
CA GLN A 29 -10.44 -1.62 7.55
C GLN A 29 -9.40 -0.51 7.77
N MET A 30 -8.52 -0.66 8.77
CA MET A 30 -7.41 0.29 8.97
C MET A 30 -6.40 0.25 7.83
N GLN A 31 -6.08 -0.94 7.30
CA GLN A 31 -5.21 -1.09 6.14
C GLN A 31 -5.74 -0.28 4.95
N ASN A 32 -7.04 -0.43 4.65
CA ASN A 32 -7.74 0.32 3.61
C ASN A 32 -7.67 1.84 3.83
N VAL A 33 -7.87 2.31 5.07
CA VAL A 33 -7.72 3.73 5.42
C VAL A 33 -6.28 4.21 5.21
N TYR A 34 -5.28 3.42 5.61
CA TYR A 34 -3.87 3.78 5.41
C TYR A 34 -3.50 3.87 3.94
N LEU A 35 -3.96 2.94 3.13
CA LEU A 35 -3.74 2.92 1.69
C LEU A 35 -4.39 4.12 1.00
N ALA A 36 -5.66 4.43 1.33
CA ALA A 36 -6.35 5.60 0.80
C ALA A 36 -5.64 6.91 1.17
N LEU A 37 -5.26 7.06 2.45
CA LEU A 37 -4.51 8.23 2.90
C LEU A 37 -3.11 8.32 2.27
N ALA A 38 -2.43 7.18 2.09
CA ALA A 38 -1.11 7.12 1.46
C ALA A 38 -1.21 7.52 -0.01
N ALA A 39 -2.22 7.03 -0.73
CA ALA A 39 -2.49 7.38 -2.13
C ALA A 39 -2.65 8.90 -2.29
N VAL A 40 -3.47 9.52 -1.44
CA VAL A 40 -3.68 10.97 -1.42
C VAL A 40 -2.39 11.71 -1.04
N ALA A 41 -1.68 11.24 -0.01
CA ALA A 41 -0.48 11.90 0.47
C ALA A 41 0.63 11.91 -0.59
N PHE A 42 0.87 10.78 -1.24
CA PHE A 42 1.81 10.69 -2.36
C PHE A 42 1.36 11.51 -3.56
N PHE A 43 0.06 11.57 -3.86
CA PHE A 43 -0.45 12.40 -4.95
C PHE A 43 -0.15 13.89 -4.70
N ILE A 44 -0.50 14.38 -3.51
CA ILE A 44 -0.23 15.76 -3.09
C ILE A 44 1.29 16.03 -3.09
N GLY A 45 2.10 15.10 -2.58
CA GLY A 45 3.55 15.19 -2.62
C GLY A 45 4.08 15.31 -4.05
N GLY A 46 3.58 14.45 -4.96
CA GLY A 46 3.90 14.46 -6.38
C GLY A 46 3.56 15.79 -7.05
N LEU A 47 2.37 16.34 -6.80
CA LEU A 47 1.96 17.64 -7.35
C LEU A 47 2.85 18.81 -6.88
N LYS A 48 3.44 18.71 -5.68
CA LYS A 48 4.32 19.77 -5.14
C LYS A 48 5.76 19.65 -5.63
N HIS A 49 6.23 18.45 -5.95
CA HIS A 49 7.57 18.25 -6.51
C HIS A 49 7.60 18.46 -8.04
N LYS A 50 8.79 18.71 -8.58
CA LYS A 50 9.02 18.85 -10.03
C LYS A 50 9.74 17.63 -10.60
N ALA A 51 9.70 17.49 -11.93
CA ALA A 51 10.48 16.54 -12.72
C ALA A 51 10.45 15.08 -12.21
N GLU A 52 11.61 14.47 -11.94
CA GLU A 52 11.76 13.06 -11.58
C GLU A 52 11.10 12.70 -10.24
N LYS A 53 11.12 13.60 -9.25
CA LYS A 53 10.48 13.36 -7.95
C LYS A 53 8.97 13.30 -8.05
N ARG A 54 8.38 14.16 -8.90
CA ARG A 54 6.95 14.09 -9.22
C ARG A 54 6.59 12.73 -9.81
N MET A 55 7.37 12.25 -10.77
CA MET A 55 7.12 10.94 -11.39
C MET A 55 7.14 9.82 -10.35
N PHE A 56 8.14 9.80 -9.47
CA PHE A 56 8.23 8.80 -8.40
C PHE A 56 7.01 8.84 -7.47
N TYR A 57 6.62 10.00 -6.95
CA TYR A 57 5.50 10.08 -6.01
C TYR A 57 4.13 9.84 -6.67
N ILE A 58 3.92 10.25 -7.92
CA ILE A 58 2.70 9.90 -8.65
C ILE A 58 2.64 8.39 -8.91
N ALA A 59 3.75 7.74 -9.24
CA ALA A 59 3.81 6.29 -9.37
C ALA A 59 3.51 5.58 -8.03
N MET A 60 4.07 6.08 -6.92
CA MET A 60 3.75 5.57 -5.58
C MET A 60 2.27 5.76 -5.22
N SER A 61 1.68 6.92 -5.55
CA SER A 61 0.25 7.16 -5.35
C SER A 61 -0.60 6.15 -6.10
N TRP A 62 -0.28 5.89 -7.38
CA TRP A 62 -0.95 4.86 -8.17
C TRP A 62 -0.78 3.48 -7.56
N LEU A 63 0.42 3.10 -7.11
CA LEU A 63 0.66 1.82 -6.43
C LEU A 63 -0.20 1.65 -5.17
N MET A 64 -0.43 2.72 -4.39
CA MET A 64 -1.32 2.65 -3.23
C MET A 64 -2.79 2.45 -3.62
N VAL A 65 -3.21 2.97 -4.78
CA VAL A 65 -4.56 2.70 -5.33
C VAL A 65 -4.69 1.23 -5.72
N LEU A 66 -3.65 0.63 -6.34
CA LEU A 66 -3.64 -0.79 -6.68
C LEU A 66 -3.79 -1.67 -5.44
N PHE A 67 -3.01 -1.39 -4.39
CA PHE A 67 -3.12 -2.11 -3.13
C PHE A 67 -4.47 -1.86 -2.45
N PHE A 68 -5.02 -0.65 -2.54
CA PHE A 68 -6.35 -0.37 -2.00
C PHE A 68 -7.44 -1.22 -2.65
N PHE A 69 -7.41 -1.41 -3.98
CA PHE A 69 -8.35 -2.32 -4.64
C PHE A 69 -8.06 -3.80 -4.37
N ARG A 70 -6.83 -4.15 -4.01
CA ARG A 70 -6.48 -5.51 -3.56
C ARG A 70 -7.12 -5.83 -2.20
N GLU A 71 -6.99 -4.92 -1.23
CA GLU A 71 -7.47 -5.11 0.15
C GLU A 71 -8.94 -4.74 0.36
N MET A 72 -9.62 -4.25 -0.68
CA MET A 72 -11.01 -3.86 -0.55
C MET A 72 -11.94 -5.08 -0.65
N VAL A 73 -12.47 -5.51 0.48
CA VAL A 73 -13.58 -6.47 0.56
C VAL A 73 -14.88 -5.75 0.18
N LEU A 74 -15.27 -5.87 -1.08
CA LEU A 74 -16.57 -5.41 -1.57
C LEU A 74 -17.52 -6.60 -1.70
N GLU A 75 -18.59 -6.60 -0.92
CA GLU A 75 -19.71 -7.50 -1.19
C GLU A 75 -20.29 -7.22 -2.60
N PRO A 76 -20.36 -8.23 -3.48
CA PRO A 76 -20.78 -8.03 -4.86
C PRO A 76 -22.31 -7.86 -4.96
N HIS A 77 -22.81 -6.64 -4.72
CA HIS A 77 -24.23 -6.31 -4.87
C HIS A 77 -24.68 -5.95 -6.30
N GLY A 78 -23.79 -5.94 -7.30
CA GLY A 78 -24.12 -5.56 -8.68
C GLY A 78 -22.98 -5.75 -9.67
N PRO A 79 -23.20 -5.51 -10.97
CA PRO A 79 -22.24 -5.86 -12.03
C PRO A 79 -20.89 -5.15 -11.88
N ILE A 80 -20.87 -3.93 -11.33
CA ILE A 80 -19.64 -3.17 -11.09
C ILE A 80 -18.84 -3.76 -9.93
N SER A 81 -19.47 -4.00 -8.77
CA SER A 81 -18.78 -4.56 -7.60
C SER A 81 -18.35 -6.00 -7.84
N SER A 82 -19.16 -6.80 -8.56
CA SER A 82 -18.77 -8.14 -9.02
C SER A 82 -17.56 -8.10 -9.95
N TYR A 83 -17.47 -7.10 -10.82
CA TYR A 83 -16.30 -6.94 -11.70
C TYR A 83 -15.06 -6.56 -10.91
N ILE A 84 -15.13 -5.58 -9.99
CA ILE A 84 -13.99 -5.16 -9.15
C ILE A 84 -13.46 -6.36 -8.33
N HIS A 85 -14.36 -7.19 -7.79
CA HIS A 85 -14.00 -8.40 -7.03
C HIS A 85 -13.46 -9.55 -7.92
N SER A 86 -13.50 -9.42 -9.25
CA SER A 86 -13.10 -10.49 -10.15
C SER A 86 -11.58 -10.55 -10.38
N HIS A 87 -11.05 -11.76 -10.62
CA HIS A 87 -9.68 -11.92 -11.11
C HIS A 87 -9.39 -11.19 -12.43
N GLN A 88 -10.43 -10.97 -13.25
CA GLN A 88 -10.28 -10.23 -14.51
C GLN A 88 -9.91 -8.77 -14.25
N PHE A 89 -10.55 -8.13 -13.27
CA PHE A 89 -10.22 -6.76 -12.89
C PHE A 89 -8.75 -6.62 -12.51
N ARG A 90 -8.21 -7.55 -11.71
CA ARG A 90 -6.78 -7.55 -11.32
C ARG A 90 -5.84 -7.59 -12.54
N TRP A 91 -6.17 -8.39 -13.56
CA TRP A 91 -5.41 -8.43 -14.81
C TRP A 91 -5.54 -7.14 -15.62
N HIS A 92 -6.75 -6.62 -15.78
CA HIS A 92 -6.98 -5.37 -16.51
C HIS A 92 -6.26 -4.19 -15.85
N GLU A 93 -6.29 -4.13 -14.52
CA GLU A 93 -5.60 -3.12 -13.72
C GLU A 93 -4.08 -3.22 -13.88
N ALA A 94 -3.51 -4.42 -13.80
CA ALA A 94 -2.08 -4.65 -14.01
C ALA A 94 -1.64 -4.27 -15.44
N ILE A 95 -2.40 -4.69 -16.47
CA ILE A 95 -2.12 -4.35 -17.87
C ILE A 95 -2.19 -2.84 -18.08
N LEU A 96 -3.24 -2.19 -17.59
CA LEU A 96 -3.41 -0.75 -17.72
C LEU A 96 -2.26 0.01 -17.03
N THR A 97 -1.86 -0.44 -15.84
CA THR A 97 -0.71 0.11 -15.11
C THR A 97 0.57 0.00 -15.93
N VAL A 98 0.86 -1.16 -16.49
CA VAL A 98 2.07 -1.38 -17.31
C VAL A 98 2.05 -0.49 -18.55
N ILE A 99 0.91 -0.37 -19.24
CA ILE A 99 0.76 0.47 -20.43
C ILE A 99 1.01 1.94 -20.09
N ILE A 100 0.38 2.46 -19.03
CA ILE A 100 0.54 3.85 -18.59
C ILE A 100 1.98 4.12 -18.17
N ALA A 101 2.58 3.22 -17.39
CA ALA A 101 3.97 3.34 -16.94
C ALA A 101 4.94 3.32 -18.12
N ALA A 102 4.76 2.40 -19.08
CA ALA A 102 5.59 2.30 -20.28
C ALA A 102 5.47 3.55 -21.15
N ALA A 103 4.26 4.05 -21.38
CA ALA A 103 4.03 5.28 -22.13
C ALA A 103 4.70 6.48 -21.45
N TYR A 104 4.58 6.61 -20.13
CA TYR A 104 5.17 7.71 -19.39
C TYR A 104 6.71 7.66 -19.40
N VAL A 105 7.27 6.46 -19.22
CA VAL A 105 8.72 6.21 -19.34
C VAL A 105 9.23 6.55 -20.73
N TRP A 106 8.50 6.16 -21.78
CA TRP A 106 8.85 6.46 -23.16
C TRP A 106 8.82 7.98 -23.46
N MET A 107 7.87 8.71 -22.87
CA MET A 107 7.79 10.17 -23.00
C MET A 107 8.85 10.92 -22.19
N ARG A 108 9.37 10.32 -21.11
CA ARG A 108 10.32 10.96 -20.16
C ARG A 108 11.50 10.04 -19.81
N PRO A 109 12.27 9.56 -20.80
CA PRO A 109 13.34 8.59 -20.56
C PRO A 109 14.46 9.16 -19.67
N SER A 110 14.65 10.48 -19.68
CA SER A 110 15.63 11.18 -18.84
C SER A 110 15.36 11.06 -17.34
N TYR A 111 14.10 10.79 -16.93
CA TYR A 111 13.75 10.64 -15.51
C TYR A 111 14.03 9.24 -14.96
N VAL A 112 14.16 8.24 -15.85
CA VAL A 112 14.32 6.83 -15.45
C VAL A 112 15.61 6.63 -14.66
N LYS A 113 16.74 7.08 -15.20
CA LYS A 113 18.05 6.87 -14.56
C LYS A 113 18.12 7.51 -13.16
N PRO A 114 17.74 8.79 -12.95
CA PRO A 114 17.66 9.38 -11.61
C PRO A 114 16.75 8.61 -10.65
N ILE A 115 15.58 8.15 -11.10
CA ILE A 115 14.65 7.38 -10.27
C ILE A 115 15.27 6.04 -9.87
N VAL A 116 15.87 5.30 -10.80
CA VAL A 116 16.53 4.02 -10.52
C VAL A 116 17.68 4.22 -9.53
N GLN A 117 18.50 5.27 -9.71
CA GLN A 117 19.58 5.60 -8.76
C GLN A 117 19.04 5.94 -7.37
N TYR A 118 17.90 6.64 -7.29
CA TYR A 118 17.25 6.93 -6.02
C TYR A 118 16.71 5.65 -5.36
N VAL A 119 15.97 4.82 -6.09
CA VAL A 119 15.39 3.57 -5.59
C VAL A 119 16.47 2.61 -5.08
N LEU A 120 17.59 2.49 -5.79
CA LEU A 120 18.72 1.65 -5.37
C LEU A 120 19.59 2.28 -4.28
N SER A 121 19.31 3.53 -3.88
CA SER A 121 20.08 4.18 -2.83
C SER A 121 19.67 3.67 -1.44
N PRO A 122 20.59 3.70 -0.45
CA PRO A 122 20.26 3.37 0.94
C PRO A 122 19.15 4.25 1.53
N LYS A 123 18.85 5.41 0.92
CA LYS A 123 17.79 6.32 1.38
C LYS A 123 16.39 5.72 1.21
N CYS A 124 16.24 4.71 0.34
CA CYS A 124 14.97 4.05 0.06
C CYS A 124 14.72 2.80 0.91
N TRP A 125 15.55 2.51 1.91
CA TRP A 125 15.44 1.28 2.72
C TRP A 125 14.05 1.09 3.34
N LEU A 126 13.36 2.18 3.74
CA LEU A 126 12.00 2.10 4.30
C LEU A 126 10.97 1.59 3.29
N TYR A 127 11.13 1.87 1.99
CA TYR A 127 10.26 1.31 0.95
C TYR A 127 10.49 -0.20 0.82
N PHE A 128 11.75 -0.64 0.83
CA PHE A 128 12.08 -2.07 0.81
C PHE A 128 11.64 -2.80 2.07
N PHE A 129 11.73 -2.14 3.22
CA PHE A 129 11.25 -2.70 4.48
C PHE A 129 9.72 -2.84 4.49
N ALA A 130 8.98 -1.87 3.97
CA ALA A 130 7.54 -2.01 3.76
C ALA A 130 7.22 -3.15 2.80
N ALA A 131 7.92 -3.24 1.66
CA ALA A 131 7.75 -4.36 0.72
C ALA A 131 8.06 -5.72 1.35
N PHE A 132 9.10 -5.81 2.17
CA PHE A 132 9.43 -7.02 2.92
C PHE A 132 8.30 -7.42 3.88
N LEU A 133 7.70 -6.46 4.59
CA LEU A 133 6.56 -6.75 5.46
C LEU A 133 5.34 -7.26 4.69
N LEU A 134 5.05 -6.71 3.50
CA LEU A 134 3.97 -7.22 2.64
C LEU A 134 4.25 -8.64 2.16
N VAL A 135 5.49 -8.96 1.77
CA VAL A 135 5.87 -10.33 1.38
C VAL A 135 5.77 -11.29 2.57
N MET A 136 6.10 -10.82 3.79
CA MET A 136 5.89 -11.62 5.00
C MET A 136 4.40 -11.90 5.25
N GLY A 137 3.52 -10.92 4.98
CA GLY A 137 2.06 -11.10 5.03
C GLY A 137 1.61 -12.29 4.18
N GLU A 138 1.93 -12.25 2.89
CA GLU A 138 1.64 -13.32 1.93
C GLU A 138 2.19 -14.70 2.38
N ILE A 139 3.38 -14.74 2.97
CA ILE A 139 3.97 -15.99 3.49
C ILE A 139 3.14 -16.54 4.65
N PHE A 140 2.63 -15.69 5.54
CA PHE A 140 1.78 -16.11 6.65
C PHE A 140 0.41 -16.61 6.17
N GLU A 141 -0.18 -15.95 5.18
CA GLU A 141 -1.43 -16.38 4.52
C GLU A 141 -1.34 -17.84 4.02
N HIS A 142 -0.21 -18.18 3.39
CA HIS A 142 -0.01 -19.50 2.78
C HIS A 142 0.44 -20.58 3.78
N GLN A 143 0.84 -20.21 4.99
CA GLN A 143 1.14 -21.16 6.06
C GLN A 143 -0.15 -21.45 6.84
N THR A 144 -0.80 -22.56 6.59
CA THR A 144 -2.08 -22.91 7.24
C THR A 144 -1.94 -23.61 8.60
N GLN A 145 -0.71 -23.75 9.12
CA GLN A 145 -0.46 -24.64 10.26
C GLN A 145 -0.52 -23.99 11.64
N TRP A 146 -0.51 -22.66 11.78
CA TRP A 146 -0.48 -21.99 13.09
C TRP A 146 -1.70 -21.09 13.30
N TYR A 147 -2.27 -21.14 14.51
CA TYR A 147 -3.48 -20.41 14.92
C TYR A 147 -3.38 -18.88 14.77
N TYR A 148 -2.15 -18.33 14.81
CA TYR A 148 -1.90 -16.88 14.77
C TYR A 148 -1.44 -16.37 13.40
N ASN A 149 -1.48 -17.19 12.35
CA ASN A 149 -0.92 -16.78 11.05
C ASN A 149 -1.69 -15.62 10.43
N GLN A 150 -3.02 -15.64 10.48
CA GLN A 150 -3.86 -14.51 10.06
C GLN A 150 -3.53 -13.24 10.85
N PHE A 151 -3.26 -13.34 12.16
CA PHE A 151 -2.83 -12.17 12.94
C PHE A 151 -1.48 -11.61 12.46
N PHE A 152 -0.50 -12.49 12.22
CA PHE A 152 0.83 -12.05 11.77
C PHE A 152 0.82 -11.52 10.34
N GLU A 153 -0.04 -12.06 9.49
CA GLU A 153 -0.36 -11.54 8.16
C GLU A 153 -0.86 -10.10 8.26
N GLU A 154 -2.02 -9.92 8.90
CA GLU A 154 -2.68 -8.63 9.08
C GLU A 154 -1.78 -7.59 9.77
N LEU A 155 -1.04 -8.00 10.79
CA LEU A 155 -0.11 -7.12 11.49
C LEU A 155 1.04 -6.68 10.59
N SER A 156 1.61 -7.61 9.80
CA SER A 156 2.73 -7.31 8.92
C SER A 156 2.31 -6.35 7.81
N GLU A 157 1.15 -6.58 7.20
CA GLU A 157 0.61 -5.72 6.16
C GLU A 157 0.24 -4.34 6.67
N CYS A 158 -0.48 -4.27 7.80
CA CYS A 158 -0.81 -3.02 8.48
C CYS A 158 0.45 -2.19 8.83
N LEU A 159 1.53 -2.86 9.27
CA LEU A 159 2.83 -2.20 9.49
C LEU A 159 3.49 -1.72 8.19
N GLY A 160 3.39 -2.48 7.10
CA GLY A 160 3.85 -2.06 5.77
C GLY A 160 3.12 -0.80 5.30
N TYR A 161 1.79 -0.80 5.39
CA TYR A 161 0.94 0.30 4.92
C TYR A 161 1.09 1.57 5.75
N ILE A 162 1.26 1.50 7.07
CA ILE A 162 1.54 2.70 7.88
C ILE A 162 2.92 3.31 7.57
N ILE A 163 3.93 2.49 7.23
CA ILE A 163 5.24 2.99 6.77
C ILE A 163 5.07 3.74 5.45
N LEU A 164 4.33 3.17 4.50
CA LEU A 164 4.05 3.80 3.21
C LEU A 164 3.28 5.11 3.37
N LEU A 165 2.27 5.15 4.23
CA LEU A 165 1.57 6.39 4.60
C LEU A 165 2.53 7.44 5.18
N SER A 166 3.40 7.04 6.11
CA SER A 166 4.39 7.94 6.72
C SER A 166 5.36 8.52 5.68
N LEU A 167 5.77 7.72 4.70
CA LEU A 167 6.58 8.15 3.57
C LEU A 167 5.81 9.10 2.63
N GLY A 168 4.52 8.83 2.40
CA GLY A 168 3.63 9.73 1.67
C GLY A 168 3.50 11.09 2.34
N LEU A 169 3.24 11.12 3.65
CA LEU A 169 3.19 12.37 4.42
C LEU A 169 4.52 13.11 4.39
N ARG A 170 5.64 12.39 4.53
CA ARG A 170 6.99 12.98 4.42
C ARG A 170 7.20 13.65 3.06
N SER A 171 6.71 13.05 1.96
CA SER A 171 6.83 13.64 0.61
C SER A 171 6.17 15.03 0.53
N ILE A 172 5.04 15.24 1.22
CA ILE A 172 4.37 16.54 1.28
C ILE A 172 5.22 17.56 2.05
N LEU A 173 5.83 17.13 3.16
CA LEU A 173 6.61 18.00 4.04
C LEU A 173 7.92 18.42 3.39
N THR A 174 8.59 17.51 2.69
CA THR A 174 9.87 17.80 2.02
C THR A 174 9.70 18.70 0.81
N ALA A 175 8.52 18.73 0.18
CA ALA A 175 8.27 19.59 -0.97
C ALA A 175 8.28 21.09 -0.63
N LYS A 176 8.09 21.47 0.64
CA LYS A 176 8.22 22.89 1.06
C LYS A 176 9.67 23.37 1.13
N ALA A 177 10.64 22.46 1.08
CA ALA A 177 12.06 22.77 1.21
C ALA A 177 12.79 22.87 -0.15
N GLU A 178 12.07 22.74 -1.28
CA GLU A 178 12.56 22.76 -2.67
C GLU A 178 11.92 23.88 -3.49
#